data_AF-A0A9Q4G2H2-F1
#
_entry.id   AF-A0A9Q4G2H2-F1
#
_cell.length_a   1.000
_cell.length_b   1.000
_cell.length_c   1.000
_cell.angle_alpha   90.00
_cell.angle_beta   90.00
_cell.angle_gamma   90.00
#
_symmetry.space_group_name_H-M   'P 1'
#
loop_
_entity.id
_entity.type
_entity.pdbx_description
1 polymer ?
#
loop_
_entity_poly.entity_id
_entity_poly.type
_entity_poly.pdbx_seq_one_letter_code
_entity_poly.pdbx_strand_id
1 'polypeptide(L)'
;MQTYIPYQLRVKLKQIDPVLDKHWQQQLQSILSTTPQALHQKIEDQYLKAKNIAWNYLTQAFEFKGHSGLKNLQLETQNSELLQLAHRIKSTFSYLQGYQTDFQIADYLESIVREINQIDLEHPADIQAQQLIKKAFLYDAALIIRDLDFTVSENHRHLDIEQVRTFIFEIFMKSEILGSWFAHILPSEYAEQELAIFQDYFIQQQHVRDFEIIQTFQYYFVLSSTYDSSVSAYSIRRFLTEENFGKENRFYISGLVLDPQQLDQADYFANFKQLMNRIIGIQRKMNPHIVELVESLHEYNQQNLIPSLKEVLNIQSFSVDHLVKEHLEILEKDLSLNILEPFLKGLKNSVQHTDELEYCYLNILRLINEFLHQLEILSQQPMLQFNQHARLFKYRLIAYLKLLEQRRAQIFVIFHDEFLYQQQLQAVSAPTQEIRELLNSAMEQTRQIQQHIRQLEREMQNAENSSFLKRLFKKSEHHELKINQLKQNLIEVRDHCYLKIIAIQKLAAQESVYLEAKNLIPVIDSKVRHYAFANGENGVTRLPLLIQLPEDRNSFNMQSILMALNYEFLLSAKSWGLSQKA
;
A
#
# COMPACT_ATOMS: atom_id res chain seq x y z
N MET A 1 27.68 -17.15 -8.47
CA MET A 1 26.97 -15.87 -8.22
C MET A 1 25.55 -16.02 -8.73
N GLN A 2 24.55 -16.08 -7.85
CA GLN A 2 23.16 -16.13 -8.29
C GLN A 2 22.76 -14.72 -8.75
N THR A 3 22.67 -14.50 -10.06
CA THR A 3 22.17 -13.26 -10.64
C THR A 3 20.69 -13.12 -10.28
N TYR A 4 20.31 -12.06 -9.57
CA TYR A 4 18.93 -11.75 -9.20
C TYR A 4 18.20 -11.13 -10.40
N ILE A 5 16.87 -11.24 -10.44
CA ILE A 5 16.07 -10.60 -11.49
C ILE A 5 15.98 -9.10 -11.13
N PRO A 6 16.41 -8.15 -11.99
CA PRO A 6 16.36 -6.72 -11.69
C PRO A 6 14.94 -6.22 -11.37
N TYR A 7 14.81 -5.17 -10.55
CA TYR A 7 13.48 -4.65 -10.18
C TYR A 7 12.63 -4.20 -11.36
N GLN A 8 13.17 -3.37 -12.25
CA GLN A 8 12.43 -2.88 -13.42
C GLN A 8 11.90 -4.05 -14.26
N LEU A 9 12.69 -5.12 -14.37
CA LEU A 9 12.27 -6.36 -15.01
C LEU A 9 11.13 -7.06 -14.23
N ARG A 10 11.20 -7.13 -12.90
CA ARG A 10 10.13 -7.72 -12.07
C ARG A 10 8.83 -6.91 -12.10
N VAL A 11 8.90 -5.57 -12.16
CA VAL A 11 7.72 -4.70 -12.38
C VAL A 11 7.08 -5.04 -13.72
N LYS A 12 7.86 -5.04 -14.80
CA LYS A 12 7.37 -5.42 -16.14
C LYS A 12 6.75 -6.83 -16.13
N LEU A 13 7.40 -7.81 -15.50
CA LEU A 13 6.88 -9.18 -15.35
C LEU A 13 5.61 -9.26 -14.49
N LYS A 14 5.48 -8.42 -13.45
CA LYS A 14 4.27 -8.31 -12.63
C LYS A 14 3.10 -7.71 -13.39
N GLN A 15 3.35 -6.80 -14.32
CA GLN A 15 2.30 -6.25 -15.20
C GLN A 15 1.75 -7.27 -16.20
N ILE A 16 2.50 -8.31 -16.61
CA ILE A 16 2.02 -9.30 -17.60
C ILE A 16 0.79 -10.06 -17.09
N ASP A 17 -0.37 -9.92 -17.72
CA ASP A 17 -1.58 -10.64 -17.35
C ASP A 17 -2.25 -11.27 -18.59
N PRO A 18 -2.17 -12.61 -18.78
CA PRO A 18 -2.73 -13.25 -19.97
C PRO A 18 -4.24 -13.10 -20.17
N VAL A 19 -4.99 -12.78 -19.10
CA VAL A 19 -6.44 -12.59 -19.18
C VAL A 19 -6.80 -11.16 -19.51
N LEU A 20 -5.97 -10.17 -19.15
CA LEU A 20 -6.27 -8.76 -19.40
C LEU A 20 -5.54 -8.22 -20.64
N ASP A 21 -4.34 -8.73 -20.91
CA ASP A 21 -3.45 -8.20 -21.95
C ASP A 21 -3.62 -9.00 -23.24
N LYS A 22 -4.16 -8.37 -24.29
CA LYS A 22 -4.33 -8.99 -25.61
C LYS A 22 -3.01 -9.45 -26.22
N HIS A 23 -1.93 -8.71 -25.95
CA HIS A 23 -0.60 -8.91 -26.55
C HIS A 23 0.46 -9.42 -25.57
N TRP A 24 0.04 -10.08 -24.49
CA TRP A 24 0.93 -10.52 -23.40
C TRP A 24 2.11 -11.39 -23.86
N GLN A 25 1.90 -12.25 -24.87
CA GLN A 25 2.97 -13.11 -25.42
C GLN A 25 4.06 -12.29 -26.08
N GLN A 26 3.68 -11.28 -26.87
CA GLN A 26 4.62 -10.39 -27.56
C GLN A 26 5.40 -9.55 -26.55
N GLN A 27 4.70 -9.02 -25.54
CA GLN A 27 5.33 -8.27 -24.47
C GLN A 27 6.31 -9.13 -23.66
N LEU A 28 5.92 -10.35 -23.30
CA LEU A 28 6.81 -11.29 -22.61
C LEU A 28 8.03 -11.67 -23.47
N GLN A 29 7.84 -11.88 -24.77
CA GLN A 29 8.93 -12.17 -25.69
C GLN A 29 9.92 -11.00 -25.81
N SER A 30 9.42 -9.77 -25.92
CA SER A 30 10.25 -8.54 -25.94
C SER A 30 11.05 -8.36 -24.65
N ILE A 31 10.42 -8.65 -23.50
CA ILE A 31 11.08 -8.65 -22.20
C ILE A 31 12.20 -9.69 -22.17
N LEU A 32 11.92 -10.93 -22.59
CA LEU A 32 12.89 -12.02 -22.52
C LEU A 32 14.03 -11.88 -23.53
N SER A 33 13.80 -11.28 -24.70
CA SER A 33 14.83 -11.05 -25.71
C SER A 33 15.90 -10.05 -25.26
N THR A 34 15.54 -9.11 -24.39
CA THR A 34 16.46 -8.12 -23.78
C THR A 34 17.02 -8.61 -22.43
N THR A 35 16.52 -9.73 -21.91
CA THR A 35 16.93 -10.30 -20.63
C THR A 35 18.04 -11.35 -20.78
N PRO A 36 19.10 -11.33 -19.96
CA PRO A 36 20.12 -12.38 -19.96
C PRO A 36 19.54 -13.79 -19.80
N GLN A 37 19.96 -14.73 -20.65
CA GLN A 37 19.45 -16.10 -20.67
C GLN A 37 19.57 -16.83 -19.32
N ALA A 38 20.59 -16.51 -18.52
CA ALA A 38 20.80 -17.04 -17.18
C ALA A 38 19.65 -16.72 -16.19
N LEU A 39 18.81 -15.72 -16.49
CA LEU A 39 17.66 -15.34 -15.67
C LEU A 39 16.35 -15.99 -16.12
N HIS A 40 16.27 -16.56 -17.33
CA HIS A 40 15.01 -17.03 -17.92
C HIS A 40 14.33 -18.11 -17.06
N GLN A 41 15.08 -19.12 -16.60
CA GLN A 41 14.52 -20.16 -15.74
C GLN A 41 13.97 -19.61 -14.42
N LYS A 42 14.67 -18.64 -13.81
CA LYS A 42 14.19 -17.99 -12.57
C LYS A 42 12.92 -17.18 -12.80
N ILE A 43 12.83 -16.49 -13.93
CA ILE A 43 11.65 -15.73 -14.32
C ILE A 43 10.46 -16.67 -14.47
N GLU A 44 10.67 -17.80 -15.13
CA GLU A 44 9.64 -18.83 -15.27
C GLU A 44 9.15 -19.33 -13.90
N ASP A 45 10.09 -19.75 -13.05
CA ASP A 45 9.77 -20.31 -11.73
C ASP A 45 9.08 -19.32 -10.78
N GLN A 46 9.55 -18.06 -10.75
CA GLN A 46 9.11 -17.08 -9.75
C GLN A 46 7.94 -16.20 -10.21
N TYR A 47 7.76 -15.98 -11.52
CA TYR A 47 6.77 -15.03 -12.04
C TYR A 47 5.74 -15.68 -12.96
N LEU A 48 6.17 -16.53 -13.90
CA LEU A 48 5.28 -17.04 -14.95
C LEU A 48 4.40 -18.19 -14.43
N LYS A 49 4.98 -19.15 -13.69
CA LYS A 49 4.22 -20.30 -13.16
C LYS A 49 3.07 -19.89 -12.24
N ALA A 50 3.30 -18.90 -11.37
CA ALA A 50 2.25 -18.36 -10.49
C ALA A 50 1.09 -17.69 -11.24
N LYS A 51 1.30 -17.36 -12.52
CA LYS A 51 0.30 -16.80 -13.44
C LYS A 51 -0.25 -17.85 -14.42
N ASN A 52 0.03 -19.14 -14.18
CA ASN A 52 -0.32 -20.25 -15.08
C ASN A 52 0.22 -20.08 -16.51
N ILE A 53 1.37 -19.42 -16.65
CA ILE A 53 2.09 -19.30 -17.92
C ILE A 53 3.19 -20.37 -17.92
N ALA A 54 3.23 -21.19 -18.97
CA ALA A 54 4.24 -22.23 -19.13
C ALA A 54 4.79 -22.21 -20.56
N TRP A 55 6.08 -22.55 -20.71
CA TRP A 55 6.67 -22.73 -22.03
C TRP A 55 6.16 -24.02 -22.67
N ASN A 56 5.61 -23.94 -23.89
CA ASN A 56 5.29 -25.12 -24.68
C ASN A 56 6.43 -25.40 -25.67
N TYR A 57 7.12 -26.52 -25.47
CA TYR A 57 8.24 -26.95 -26.30
C TYR A 57 7.83 -27.32 -27.74
N LEU A 58 6.57 -27.70 -27.98
CA LEU A 58 6.06 -28.06 -29.32
C LEU A 58 5.78 -26.82 -30.17
N THR A 59 5.13 -25.81 -29.57
CA THR A 59 4.77 -24.56 -30.27
C THR A 59 5.88 -23.51 -30.19
N GLN A 60 6.91 -23.75 -29.38
CA GLN A 60 7.98 -22.79 -29.07
C GLN A 60 7.45 -21.42 -28.63
N ALA A 61 6.37 -21.44 -27.84
CA ALA A 61 5.71 -20.25 -27.34
C ALA A 61 5.27 -20.45 -25.89
N PHE A 62 5.16 -19.34 -25.16
CA PHE A 62 4.51 -19.35 -23.86
C PHE A 62 3.01 -19.53 -24.02
N GLU A 63 2.43 -20.45 -23.25
CA GLU A 63 1.00 -20.71 -23.23
C GLU A 63 0.43 -20.41 -21.86
N PHE A 64 -0.74 -19.79 -21.88
CA PHE A 64 -1.55 -19.61 -20.69
C PHE A 64 -2.44 -20.83 -20.49
N LYS A 65 -2.31 -21.49 -19.33
CA LYS A 65 -3.06 -22.72 -18.99
C LYS A 65 -4.46 -22.44 -18.41
N GLY A 66 -4.89 -21.18 -18.36
CA GLY A 66 -6.19 -20.77 -17.87
C GLY A 66 -6.18 -20.20 -16.45
N HIS A 67 -7.29 -19.57 -16.05
CA HIS A 67 -7.53 -19.10 -14.68
C HIS A 67 -8.61 -19.93 -13.99
N SER A 68 -8.63 -19.85 -12.66
CA SER A 68 -9.75 -20.37 -11.86
C SER A 68 -10.86 -19.32 -11.84
N GLY A 69 -11.86 -19.48 -12.71
CA GLY A 69 -13.05 -18.64 -12.71
C GLY A 69 -13.90 -18.82 -11.46
N LEU A 70 -14.80 -17.87 -11.20
CA LEU A 70 -15.59 -17.80 -9.96
C LEU A 70 -16.42 -19.08 -9.75
N LYS A 71 -16.89 -19.71 -10.84
CA LYS A 71 -17.65 -20.97 -10.80
C LYS A 71 -16.88 -22.13 -10.17
N ASN A 72 -15.58 -22.24 -10.44
CA ASN A 72 -14.72 -23.34 -10.02
C ASN A 72 -13.81 -22.96 -8.84
N LEU A 73 -13.97 -21.75 -8.32
CA LEU A 73 -13.14 -21.22 -7.24
C LEU A 73 -13.42 -21.98 -5.94
N GLN A 74 -12.38 -22.65 -5.42
CA GLN A 74 -12.41 -23.25 -4.09
C GLN A 74 -12.05 -22.17 -3.08
N LEU A 75 -13.00 -21.84 -2.22
CA LEU A 75 -12.82 -20.83 -1.19
C LEU A 75 -12.61 -21.50 0.16
N GLU A 76 -11.46 -21.27 0.76
CA GLU A 76 -11.14 -21.71 2.13
C GLU A 76 -11.66 -20.69 3.16
N THR A 77 -12.96 -20.36 3.10
CA THR A 77 -13.62 -19.40 4.00
C THR A 77 -14.93 -19.96 4.53
N GLN A 78 -15.26 -19.59 5.77
CA GLN A 78 -16.57 -19.85 6.38
C GLN A 78 -17.41 -18.56 6.48
N ASN A 79 -16.90 -17.43 5.98
CA ASN A 79 -17.59 -16.14 6.04
C ASN A 79 -18.83 -16.16 5.12
N SER A 80 -20.02 -16.08 5.72
CA SER A 80 -21.29 -16.18 5.01
C SER A 80 -21.52 -15.02 4.03
N GLU A 81 -21.04 -13.82 4.34
CA GLU A 81 -21.20 -12.63 3.50
C GLU A 81 -20.40 -12.78 2.21
N LEU A 82 -19.14 -13.23 2.28
CA LEU A 82 -18.32 -13.52 1.09
C LEU A 82 -18.92 -14.62 0.21
N LEU A 83 -19.42 -15.69 0.83
CA LEU A 83 -20.03 -16.80 0.09
C LEU A 83 -21.31 -16.34 -0.63
N GLN A 84 -22.16 -15.56 0.05
CA GLN A 84 -23.37 -14.98 -0.55
C GLN A 84 -23.04 -14.00 -1.67
N LEU A 85 -22.05 -13.12 -1.48
CA LEU A 85 -21.57 -12.20 -2.50
C LEU A 85 -21.08 -12.95 -3.73
N ALA A 86 -20.24 -13.98 -3.55
CA ALA A 86 -19.75 -14.80 -4.66
C ALA A 86 -20.90 -15.47 -5.43
N HIS A 87 -21.93 -15.98 -4.75
CA HIS A 87 -23.12 -16.53 -5.39
C HIS A 87 -23.92 -15.48 -6.16
N ARG A 88 -24.09 -14.28 -5.59
CA ARG A 88 -24.79 -13.18 -6.26
C ARG A 88 -24.05 -12.73 -7.52
N ILE A 89 -22.74 -12.50 -7.45
CA ILE A 89 -21.92 -12.14 -8.62
C ILE A 89 -22.04 -13.19 -9.73
N LYS A 90 -22.02 -14.49 -9.38
CA LYS A 90 -22.21 -15.57 -10.38
C LYS A 90 -23.52 -15.42 -11.15
N SER A 91 -24.60 -14.98 -10.48
CA SER A 91 -25.91 -14.81 -11.10
C SER A 91 -26.01 -13.57 -11.99
N THR A 92 -25.10 -12.61 -11.88
CA THR A 92 -25.18 -11.35 -12.62
C THR A 92 -24.41 -11.34 -13.93
N PHE A 93 -23.56 -12.32 -14.21
CA PHE A 93 -22.78 -12.38 -15.47
C PHE A 93 -23.65 -12.43 -16.74
N SER A 94 -24.86 -12.99 -16.66
CA SER A 94 -25.80 -12.96 -17.79
C SER A 94 -26.26 -11.55 -18.15
N TYR A 95 -26.29 -10.62 -17.19
CA TYR A 95 -26.61 -9.22 -17.48
C TYR A 95 -25.49 -8.54 -18.26
N LEU A 96 -24.23 -8.79 -17.88
CA LEU A 96 -23.05 -8.26 -18.56
C LEU A 96 -23.03 -8.64 -20.05
N GLN A 97 -23.42 -9.87 -20.38
CA GLN A 97 -23.53 -10.34 -21.77
C GLN A 97 -24.51 -9.54 -22.63
N GLY A 98 -25.47 -8.84 -22.02
CA GLY A 98 -26.48 -8.04 -22.71
C GLY A 98 -26.19 -6.54 -22.75
N TYR A 99 -25.05 -6.07 -22.21
CA TYR A 99 -24.73 -4.65 -22.22
C TYR A 99 -24.28 -4.17 -23.59
N GLN A 100 -24.70 -2.95 -23.92
CA GLN A 100 -24.53 -2.34 -25.24
C GLN A 100 -23.71 -1.05 -25.18
N THR A 101 -23.49 -0.46 -23.99
CA THR A 101 -22.75 0.79 -23.84
C THR A 101 -21.59 0.67 -22.85
N ASP A 102 -20.57 1.48 -23.08
CA ASP A 102 -19.40 1.66 -22.22
C ASP A 102 -19.76 1.98 -20.74
N PHE A 103 -20.74 2.87 -20.51
CA PHE A 103 -21.19 3.22 -19.16
C PHE A 103 -21.89 2.07 -18.41
N GLN A 104 -22.62 1.18 -19.11
CA GLN A 104 -23.22 0.01 -18.46
C GLN A 104 -22.15 -0.96 -17.95
N ILE A 105 -21.08 -1.15 -18.74
CA ILE A 105 -19.93 -1.96 -18.36
C ILE A 105 -19.22 -1.32 -17.17
N ALA A 106 -18.98 0.00 -17.22
CA ALA A 106 -18.36 0.75 -16.12
C ALA A 106 -19.14 0.60 -14.81
N ASP A 107 -20.45 0.86 -14.83
CA ASP A 107 -21.31 0.82 -13.65
C ASP A 107 -21.36 -0.59 -13.02
N TYR A 108 -21.38 -1.63 -13.84
CA TYR A 108 -21.37 -3.02 -13.38
C TYR A 108 -20.06 -3.41 -12.70
N LEU A 109 -18.94 -3.12 -13.36
CA LEU A 109 -17.62 -3.47 -12.84
C LEU A 109 -17.32 -2.70 -11.54
N GLU A 110 -17.47 -1.38 -11.56
CA GLU A 110 -17.16 -0.53 -10.41
C GLU A 110 -18.07 -0.82 -9.21
N SER A 111 -19.36 -1.10 -9.44
CA SER A 111 -20.29 -1.40 -8.34
C SER A 111 -19.96 -2.72 -7.64
N ILE A 112 -19.64 -3.78 -8.40
CA ILE A 112 -19.28 -5.07 -7.81
C ILE A 112 -17.92 -5.00 -7.12
N VAL A 113 -16.93 -4.35 -7.73
CA VAL A 113 -15.62 -4.12 -7.09
C VAL A 113 -15.78 -3.37 -5.77
N ARG A 114 -16.58 -2.30 -5.75
CA ARG A 114 -16.87 -1.54 -4.54
C ARG A 114 -17.52 -2.40 -3.47
N GLU A 115 -18.51 -3.21 -3.84
CA GLU A 115 -19.18 -4.11 -2.89
C GLU A 115 -18.22 -5.16 -2.30
N ILE A 116 -17.35 -5.75 -3.12
CA ILE A 116 -16.31 -6.67 -2.63
C ILE A 116 -15.38 -5.97 -1.65
N ASN A 117 -14.87 -4.79 -2.01
CA ASN A 117 -13.89 -4.04 -1.21
C ASN A 117 -14.48 -3.46 0.10
N GLN A 118 -15.81 -3.34 0.22
CA GLN A 118 -16.49 -2.83 1.41
C GLN A 118 -16.62 -3.86 2.54
N ILE A 119 -16.48 -5.16 2.25
CA ILE A 119 -16.50 -6.20 3.27
C ILE A 119 -15.21 -6.11 4.10
N ASP A 120 -15.35 -5.75 5.38
CA ASP A 120 -14.22 -5.66 6.30
C ASP A 120 -13.93 -7.03 6.91
N LEU A 121 -12.68 -7.50 6.76
CA LEU A 121 -12.29 -8.87 7.09
C LEU A 121 -11.05 -8.88 7.97
N GLU A 122 -11.00 -9.84 8.89
CA GLU A 122 -9.96 -9.93 9.91
C GLU A 122 -9.15 -11.22 9.85
N HIS A 123 -9.74 -12.29 9.31
CA HIS A 123 -9.09 -13.58 9.22
C HIS A 123 -8.32 -13.66 7.90
N PRO A 124 -7.03 -14.03 7.92
CA PRO A 124 -6.21 -14.12 6.71
C PRO A 124 -6.85 -14.97 5.60
N ALA A 125 -7.53 -16.07 5.97
CA ALA A 125 -8.22 -16.93 5.02
C ALA A 125 -9.41 -16.23 4.34
N ASP A 126 -10.17 -15.41 5.07
CA ASP A 126 -11.28 -14.64 4.51
C ASP A 126 -10.76 -13.51 3.61
N ILE A 127 -9.70 -12.82 4.03
CA ILE A 127 -9.03 -11.78 3.22
C ILE A 127 -8.52 -12.38 1.91
N GLN A 128 -7.87 -13.54 1.98
CA GLN A 128 -7.42 -14.27 0.80
C GLN A 128 -8.61 -14.68 -0.09
N ALA A 129 -9.71 -15.17 0.50
CA ALA A 129 -10.92 -15.52 -0.22
C ALA A 129 -11.53 -14.30 -0.94
N GLN A 130 -11.61 -13.14 -0.29
CA GLN A 130 -12.07 -11.88 -0.90
C GLN A 130 -11.21 -11.48 -2.11
N GLN A 131 -9.88 -11.54 -1.97
CA GLN A 131 -8.95 -11.26 -3.08
C GLN A 131 -9.13 -12.24 -4.25
N LEU A 132 -9.32 -13.52 -3.95
CA LEU A 132 -9.58 -14.56 -4.95
C LEU A 132 -10.92 -14.34 -5.66
N ILE A 133 -11.98 -13.97 -4.92
CA ILE A 133 -13.30 -13.62 -5.49
C ILE A 133 -13.15 -12.42 -6.43
N LYS A 134 -12.49 -11.34 -5.98
CA LYS A 134 -12.27 -10.14 -6.80
C LYS A 134 -11.55 -10.45 -8.10
N LYS A 135 -10.43 -11.16 -8.00
CA LYS A 135 -9.62 -11.56 -9.16
C LYS A 135 -10.42 -12.45 -10.12
N ALA A 136 -11.11 -13.47 -9.61
CA ALA A 136 -11.90 -14.39 -10.43
C ALA A 136 -13.08 -13.67 -11.11
N PHE A 137 -13.76 -12.76 -10.40
CA PHE A 137 -14.80 -11.92 -10.97
C PHE A 137 -14.28 -11.07 -12.13
N LEU A 138 -13.19 -10.33 -11.92
CA LEU A 138 -12.63 -9.43 -12.95
C LEU A 138 -12.17 -10.21 -14.18
N TYR A 139 -11.54 -11.37 -14.00
CA TYR A 139 -11.14 -12.24 -15.10
C TYR A 139 -12.33 -12.83 -15.88
N ASP A 140 -13.35 -13.36 -15.18
CA ASP A 140 -14.55 -13.87 -15.85
C ASP A 140 -15.29 -12.74 -16.60
N ALA A 141 -15.35 -11.54 -16.03
CA ALA A 141 -15.92 -10.37 -16.68
C ALA A 141 -15.09 -9.93 -17.90
N ALA A 142 -13.76 -9.93 -17.81
CA ALA A 142 -12.88 -9.57 -18.92
C ALA A 142 -13.08 -10.47 -20.13
N LEU A 143 -13.23 -11.79 -19.91
CA LEU A 143 -13.52 -12.73 -20.98
C LEU A 143 -14.85 -12.45 -21.66
N ILE A 144 -15.88 -12.04 -20.91
CA ILE A 144 -17.17 -11.64 -21.50
C ILE A 144 -17.02 -10.34 -22.29
N ILE A 145 -16.44 -9.30 -21.69
CA ILE A 145 -16.31 -7.95 -22.29
C ILE A 145 -15.44 -7.96 -23.55
N ARG A 146 -14.47 -8.88 -23.63
CA ARG A 146 -13.62 -9.02 -24.81
C ARG A 146 -14.42 -9.30 -26.07
N ASP A 147 -15.47 -10.10 -25.94
CA ASP A 147 -16.33 -10.51 -27.05
C ASP A 147 -17.58 -9.63 -27.19
N LEU A 148 -17.78 -8.66 -26.29
CA LEU A 148 -18.89 -7.70 -26.37
C LEU A 148 -18.62 -6.64 -27.44
N ASP A 149 -19.63 -6.42 -28.28
CA ASP A 149 -19.70 -5.31 -29.22
C ASP A 149 -20.54 -4.19 -28.60
N PHE A 150 -19.89 -3.30 -27.86
CA PHE A 150 -20.51 -2.16 -27.19
C PHE A 150 -20.14 -0.85 -27.88
N THR A 151 -21.05 0.12 -27.87
CA THR A 151 -20.79 1.45 -28.42
C THR A 151 -20.12 2.34 -27.39
N VAL A 152 -19.11 3.10 -27.83
CA VAL A 152 -18.51 4.18 -27.04
C VAL A 152 -19.37 5.43 -27.16
N SER A 153 -19.65 6.07 -26.03
CA SER A 153 -20.44 7.30 -25.97
C SER A 153 -19.72 8.43 -26.71
N GLU A 154 -20.46 9.28 -27.43
CA GLU A 154 -19.88 10.42 -28.16
C GLU A 154 -19.14 11.36 -27.19
N ASN A 155 -17.92 11.74 -27.55
CA ASN A 155 -17.02 12.51 -26.70
C ASN A 155 -16.05 13.35 -27.54
N HIS A 156 -15.56 14.46 -26.99
CA HIS A 156 -14.66 15.39 -27.69
C HIS A 156 -13.23 14.84 -27.85
N ARG A 157 -12.88 13.80 -27.09
CA ARG A 157 -11.61 13.09 -27.21
C ARG A 157 -11.60 12.10 -28.37
N HIS A 158 -12.75 11.84 -28.98
CA HIS A 158 -12.95 10.84 -30.03
C HIS A 158 -12.43 9.45 -29.64
N LEU A 159 -12.69 9.05 -28.39
CA LEU A 159 -12.30 7.72 -27.90
C LEU A 159 -12.95 6.63 -28.75
N ASP A 160 -12.15 5.63 -29.13
CA ASP A 160 -12.63 4.44 -29.83
C ASP A 160 -12.83 3.24 -28.88
N ILE A 161 -13.47 2.19 -29.39
CA ILE A 161 -13.78 0.98 -28.63
C ILE A 161 -12.54 0.23 -28.13
N GLU A 162 -11.43 0.21 -28.90
CA GLU A 162 -10.20 -0.46 -28.50
C GLU A 162 -9.48 0.31 -27.40
N GLN A 163 -9.50 1.65 -27.44
CA GLN A 163 -8.98 2.51 -26.38
C GLN A 163 -9.75 2.34 -25.07
N VAL A 164 -11.08 2.34 -25.13
CA VAL A 164 -11.93 2.10 -23.95
C VAL A 164 -11.74 0.69 -23.41
N ARG A 165 -11.71 -0.33 -24.27
CA ARG A 165 -11.48 -1.73 -23.87
C ARG A 165 -10.10 -1.91 -23.24
N THR A 166 -9.07 -1.30 -23.81
CA THR A 166 -7.71 -1.29 -23.25
C THR A 166 -7.67 -0.61 -21.89
N PHE A 167 -8.36 0.53 -21.72
CA PHE A 167 -8.47 1.19 -20.42
C PHE A 167 -9.13 0.28 -19.36
N ILE A 168 -10.24 -0.37 -19.72
CA ILE A 168 -10.96 -1.27 -18.81
C ILE A 168 -10.03 -2.41 -18.37
N PHE A 169 -9.33 -3.06 -19.29
CA PHE A 169 -8.51 -4.25 -18.97
C PHE A 169 -7.15 -3.90 -18.36
N GLU A 170 -6.36 -3.08 -19.06
CA GLU A 170 -4.96 -2.86 -18.71
C GLU A 170 -4.78 -1.79 -17.62
N ILE A 171 -5.80 -0.97 -17.36
CA ILE A 171 -5.75 0.06 -16.31
C ILE A 171 -6.69 -0.27 -15.16
N PHE A 172 -8.02 -0.23 -15.38
CA PHE A 172 -8.96 -0.40 -14.28
C PHE A 172 -8.83 -1.79 -13.62
N MET A 173 -9.04 -2.88 -14.39
CA MET A 173 -9.03 -4.24 -13.82
C MET A 173 -7.65 -4.62 -13.28
N LYS A 174 -6.59 -4.26 -14.01
CA LYS A 174 -5.21 -4.57 -13.59
C LYS A 174 -4.84 -3.81 -12.32
N SER A 175 -5.24 -2.53 -12.18
CA SER A 175 -5.01 -1.78 -10.94
C SER A 175 -5.71 -2.40 -9.73
N GLU A 176 -6.93 -2.89 -9.90
CA GLU A 176 -7.68 -3.58 -8.82
C GLU A 176 -7.05 -4.90 -8.38
N ILE A 177 -6.40 -5.62 -9.31
CA ILE A 177 -5.75 -6.91 -9.04
C ILE A 177 -4.34 -6.71 -8.45
N LEU A 178 -3.57 -5.77 -8.99
CA LEU A 178 -2.18 -5.55 -8.59
C LEU A 178 -2.04 -4.64 -7.36
N GLY A 179 -3.01 -3.76 -7.09
CA GLY A 179 -2.95 -2.81 -5.98
C GLY A 179 -1.70 -1.95 -6.04
N SER A 180 -0.89 -1.96 -4.97
CA SER A 180 0.38 -1.23 -4.90
C SER A 180 1.44 -1.66 -5.92
N TRP A 181 1.25 -2.81 -6.60
CA TRP A 181 2.11 -3.26 -7.68
C TRP A 181 1.69 -2.74 -9.07
N PHE A 182 0.55 -2.05 -9.18
CA PHE A 182 0.18 -1.41 -10.42
C PHE A 182 1.13 -0.23 -10.68
N ALA A 183 1.74 -0.19 -11.87
CA ALA A 183 2.85 0.71 -12.15
C ALA A 183 2.46 1.78 -13.16
N HIS A 184 2.85 3.01 -12.87
CA HIS A 184 2.91 4.14 -13.80
C HIS A 184 4.37 4.55 -14.00
N ILE A 185 4.64 5.30 -15.07
CA ILE A 185 5.97 5.88 -15.32
C ILE A 185 6.16 7.04 -14.36
N LEU A 186 7.24 6.98 -13.56
CA LEU A 186 7.57 8.03 -12.61
C LEU A 186 8.18 9.25 -13.31
N PRO A 187 7.97 10.48 -12.81
CA PRO A 187 8.62 11.67 -13.36
C PRO A 187 10.14 11.57 -13.46
N SER A 188 10.80 10.90 -12.51
CA SER A 188 12.25 10.65 -12.55
C SER A 188 12.67 9.71 -13.69
N GLU A 189 11.75 8.88 -14.21
CA GLU A 189 11.99 7.98 -15.34
C GLU A 189 11.70 8.65 -16.69
N TYR A 190 11.15 9.88 -16.72
CA TYR A 190 10.78 10.56 -17.97
C TYR A 190 11.99 10.81 -18.86
N ALA A 191 13.14 11.14 -18.28
CA ALA A 191 14.38 11.34 -19.02
C ALA A 191 14.86 10.07 -19.74
N GLU A 192 14.52 8.89 -19.20
CA GLU A 192 14.93 7.58 -19.71
C GLU A 192 13.95 6.99 -20.76
N GLN A 193 12.81 7.64 -21.00
CA GLN A 193 11.82 7.16 -21.96
C GLN A 193 12.26 7.38 -23.41
N GLU A 194 11.92 6.44 -24.29
CA GLU A 194 12.31 6.48 -25.70
C GLU A 194 11.60 7.59 -26.51
N LEU A 195 10.36 7.93 -26.14
CA LEU A 195 9.56 8.91 -26.86
C LEU A 195 9.89 10.34 -26.43
N ALA A 196 10.31 11.18 -27.37
CA ALA A 196 10.72 12.58 -27.13
C ALA A 196 9.66 13.45 -26.40
N ILE A 197 8.37 13.11 -26.53
CA ILE A 197 7.28 13.81 -25.83
C ILE A 197 7.46 13.82 -24.30
N PHE A 198 8.12 12.82 -23.72
CA PHE A 198 8.40 12.79 -22.28
C PHE A 198 9.29 13.96 -21.87
N GLN A 199 10.38 14.16 -22.59
CA GLN A 199 11.35 15.22 -22.32
C GLN A 199 10.85 16.59 -22.78
N ASP A 200 10.27 16.66 -23.98
CA ASP A 200 9.92 17.92 -24.65
C ASP A 200 8.62 18.55 -24.12
N TYR A 201 7.71 17.74 -23.56
CA TYR A 201 6.37 18.20 -23.19
C TYR A 201 5.93 17.75 -21.79
N PHE A 202 6.02 16.46 -21.45
CA PHE A 202 5.46 15.99 -20.17
C PHE A 202 6.19 16.53 -18.94
N ILE A 203 7.53 16.68 -18.98
CA ILE A 203 8.29 17.35 -17.91
C ILE A 203 7.71 18.75 -17.65
N GLN A 204 7.47 19.54 -18.71
CA GLN A 204 6.92 20.89 -18.56
C GLN A 204 5.48 20.86 -18.04
N GLN A 205 4.65 19.91 -18.51
CA GLN A 205 3.27 19.80 -18.07
C GLN A 205 3.13 19.37 -16.60
N GLN A 206 4.06 18.58 -16.06
CA GLN A 206 4.07 18.17 -14.64
C GLN A 206 4.20 19.35 -13.68
N HIS A 207 4.75 20.49 -14.12
CA HIS A 207 4.74 21.70 -13.32
C HIS A 207 3.34 22.32 -13.24
N VAL A 208 2.53 22.19 -14.29
CA VAL A 208 1.24 22.89 -14.42
C VAL A 208 0.06 22.04 -13.96
N ARG A 209 0.16 20.72 -14.08
CA ARG A 209 -0.93 19.74 -13.91
C ARG A 209 -0.43 18.51 -13.16
N ASP A 210 -1.28 17.95 -12.31
CA ASP A 210 -1.01 16.64 -11.73
C ASP A 210 -1.55 15.55 -12.62
N PHE A 211 -0.69 14.61 -13.00
CA PHE A 211 -1.08 13.43 -13.77
C PHE A 211 -0.06 12.31 -13.63
N GLU A 212 -0.56 11.09 -13.81
CA GLU A 212 0.24 9.88 -13.97
C GLU A 212 0.21 9.43 -15.44
N ILE A 213 1.28 8.79 -15.90
CA ILE A 213 1.34 8.18 -17.23
C ILE A 213 1.41 6.67 -17.08
N ILE A 214 0.39 5.96 -17.56
CA ILE A 214 0.35 4.49 -17.58
C ILE A 214 0.69 4.03 -18.99
N GLN A 215 1.73 3.21 -19.10
CA GLN A 215 2.10 2.55 -20.34
C GLN A 215 1.34 1.24 -20.50
N THR A 216 0.63 1.09 -21.61
CA THR A 216 0.04 -0.18 -22.08
C THR A 216 0.83 -0.70 -23.28
N PHE A 217 0.44 -1.84 -23.84
CA PHE A 217 1.12 -2.34 -25.04
C PHE A 217 0.99 -1.40 -26.25
N GLN A 218 -0.17 -0.75 -26.42
CA GLN A 218 -0.47 0.07 -27.60
C GLN A 218 -0.46 1.57 -27.33
N TYR A 219 -0.82 2.00 -26.12
CA TYR A 219 -1.08 3.40 -25.80
C TYR A 219 -0.39 3.84 -24.51
N TYR A 220 -0.23 5.15 -24.36
CA TYR A 220 0.05 5.78 -23.07
C TYR A 220 -1.21 6.50 -22.60
N PHE A 221 -1.63 6.23 -21.36
CA PHE A 221 -2.77 6.90 -20.76
C PHE A 221 -2.29 7.95 -19.77
N VAL A 222 -2.65 9.21 -20.00
CA VAL A 222 -2.34 10.34 -19.14
C VAL A 222 -3.54 10.62 -18.27
N LEU A 223 -3.49 10.27 -17.00
CA LEU A 223 -4.63 10.34 -16.08
C LEU A 223 -4.36 11.37 -15.00
N SER A 224 -5.27 12.30 -14.79
CA SER A 224 -5.15 13.23 -13.66
C SER A 224 -5.44 12.52 -12.35
N SER A 225 -4.79 12.96 -11.28
CA SER A 225 -5.08 12.49 -9.92
C SER A 225 -6.48 12.89 -9.47
N THR A 226 -7.04 12.19 -8.48
CA THR A 226 -8.35 12.50 -7.90
C THR A 226 -8.22 13.33 -6.64
N TYR A 227 -9.00 14.41 -6.60
CA TYR A 227 -9.17 15.20 -5.38
C TYR A 227 -10.23 14.60 -4.45
N ASP A 228 -10.86 13.49 -4.82
CA ASP A 228 -11.80 12.77 -3.95
C ASP A 228 -11.20 11.39 -3.66
N SER A 229 -10.86 11.12 -2.39
CA SER A 229 -10.31 9.83 -1.97
C SER A 229 -11.30 8.68 -2.10
N SER A 230 -12.60 8.97 -2.25
CA SER A 230 -13.62 7.96 -2.53
C SER A 230 -13.64 7.52 -4.00
N VAL A 231 -12.95 8.24 -4.89
CA VAL A 231 -12.93 7.99 -6.33
C VAL A 231 -11.51 7.62 -6.76
N SER A 232 -11.37 6.43 -7.35
CA SER A 232 -10.09 5.98 -7.91
C SER A 232 -9.69 6.80 -9.14
N ALA A 233 -8.41 7.14 -9.25
CA ALA A 233 -7.85 7.76 -10.46
C ALA A 233 -8.05 6.88 -11.70
N TYR A 234 -8.17 5.57 -11.51
CA TYR A 234 -8.34 4.56 -12.55
C TYR A 234 -9.80 4.17 -12.81
N SER A 235 -10.78 4.92 -12.28
CA SER A 235 -12.21 4.69 -12.55
C SER A 235 -12.51 4.81 -14.05
N ILE A 236 -13.22 3.81 -14.58
CA ILE A 236 -13.74 3.78 -15.95
C ILE A 236 -14.73 4.92 -16.14
N ARG A 237 -15.68 5.08 -15.21
CA ARG A 237 -16.71 6.13 -15.30
C ARG A 237 -16.08 7.52 -15.35
N ARG A 238 -15.08 7.76 -14.49
CA ARG A 238 -14.32 9.01 -14.47
C ARG A 238 -13.55 9.23 -15.77
N PHE A 239 -12.93 8.18 -16.32
CA PHE A 239 -12.24 8.28 -17.60
C PHE A 239 -13.21 8.58 -18.75
N LEU A 240 -14.40 7.98 -18.79
CA LEU A 240 -15.37 8.21 -19.86
C LEU A 240 -16.06 9.59 -19.78
N THR A 241 -16.20 10.16 -18.58
CA THR A 241 -16.96 11.39 -18.37
C THR A 241 -16.21 12.64 -18.83
N GLU A 242 -16.91 13.52 -19.55
CA GLU A 242 -16.47 14.89 -19.86
C GLU A 242 -17.37 15.89 -19.13
N GLU A 243 -16.83 16.59 -18.12
CA GLU A 243 -17.61 17.47 -17.26
C GLU A 243 -17.84 18.82 -17.93
N ASN A 244 -19.11 19.21 -18.13
CA ASN A 244 -19.48 20.51 -18.70
C ASN A 244 -20.20 21.37 -17.66
N PHE A 245 -19.66 22.55 -17.36
CA PHE A 245 -20.20 23.50 -16.38
C PHE A 245 -21.09 24.59 -17.02
N GLY A 246 -21.92 24.21 -18.01
CA GLY A 246 -22.95 25.08 -18.58
C GLY A 246 -22.43 26.16 -19.54
N LYS A 247 -21.24 26.01 -20.11
CA LYS A 247 -20.72 26.87 -21.19
C LYS A 247 -20.39 26.01 -22.41
N GLU A 248 -20.96 26.35 -23.57
CA GLU A 248 -20.62 25.70 -24.84
C GLU A 248 -19.09 25.70 -25.05
N ASN A 249 -18.54 24.55 -25.47
CA ASN A 249 -17.10 24.30 -25.67
C ASN A 249 -16.17 24.43 -24.44
N ARG A 250 -16.72 24.40 -23.21
CA ARG A 250 -15.92 24.25 -21.97
C ARG A 250 -16.28 22.95 -21.25
N PHE A 251 -15.57 21.90 -21.63
CA PHE A 251 -15.55 20.64 -20.90
C PHE A 251 -14.20 20.41 -20.23
N TYR A 252 -14.20 19.60 -19.18
CA TYR A 252 -13.03 19.11 -18.48
C TYR A 252 -12.98 17.60 -18.54
N ILE A 253 -11.76 17.06 -18.51
CA ILE A 253 -11.52 15.62 -18.65
C ILE A 253 -10.56 15.14 -17.56
N SER A 254 -10.71 13.86 -17.21
CA SER A 254 -9.87 13.21 -16.19
C SER A 254 -8.74 12.38 -16.79
N GLY A 255 -8.75 12.14 -18.10
CA GLY A 255 -7.72 11.34 -18.74
C GLY A 255 -7.70 11.46 -20.26
N LEU A 256 -6.54 11.16 -20.82
CA LEU A 256 -6.24 11.19 -22.24
C LEU A 256 -5.49 9.95 -22.70
N VAL A 257 -5.67 9.62 -23.97
CA VAL A 257 -4.97 8.54 -24.65
C VAL A 257 -3.98 9.14 -25.63
N LEU A 258 -2.73 8.71 -25.51
CA LEU A 258 -1.66 9.01 -26.46
C LEU A 258 -1.33 7.74 -27.25
N ASP A 259 -1.55 7.80 -28.55
CA ASP A 259 -1.14 6.79 -29.51
C ASP A 259 0.27 7.12 -30.03
N PRO A 260 1.31 6.36 -29.65
CA PRO A 260 2.66 6.62 -30.08
C PRO A 260 2.84 6.51 -31.60
N GLN A 261 1.98 5.76 -32.31
CA GLN A 261 2.05 5.61 -33.76
C GLN A 261 1.56 6.85 -34.51
N GLN A 262 0.84 7.75 -33.85
CA GLN A 262 0.29 8.97 -34.45
C GLN A 262 1.07 10.24 -34.08
N LEU A 263 2.14 10.12 -33.29
CA LEU A 263 2.93 11.27 -32.82
C LEU A 263 3.55 12.10 -33.95
N ASP A 264 3.89 11.47 -35.08
CA ASP A 264 4.44 12.16 -36.25
C ASP A 264 3.37 12.98 -37.01
N GLN A 265 2.09 12.79 -36.72
CA GLN A 265 1.00 13.54 -37.33
C GLN A 265 0.77 14.86 -36.59
N ALA A 266 1.08 15.98 -37.25
CA ALA A 266 1.02 17.31 -36.65
C ALA A 266 -0.38 17.65 -36.08
N ASP A 267 -1.45 17.30 -36.80
CA ASP A 267 -2.83 17.58 -36.37
C ASP A 267 -3.22 16.77 -35.13
N TYR A 268 -2.83 15.50 -35.07
CA TYR A 268 -3.04 14.64 -33.90
C TYR A 268 -2.34 15.22 -32.66
N PHE A 269 -1.05 15.55 -32.78
CA PHE A 269 -0.27 16.06 -31.66
C PHE A 269 -0.75 17.45 -31.20
N ALA A 270 -1.15 18.31 -32.14
CA ALA A 270 -1.76 19.60 -31.82
C ALA A 270 -3.08 19.43 -31.06
N ASN A 271 -3.95 18.52 -31.51
CA ASN A 271 -5.20 18.20 -30.83
C ASN A 271 -4.95 17.63 -29.42
N PHE A 272 -3.99 16.69 -29.29
CA PHE A 272 -3.59 16.15 -27.99
C PHE A 272 -3.17 17.25 -27.01
N LYS A 273 -2.33 18.20 -27.44
CA LYS A 273 -1.94 19.37 -26.61
C LYS A 273 -3.13 20.26 -26.25
N GLN A 274 -4.09 20.44 -27.15
CA GLN A 274 -5.31 21.19 -26.84
C GLN A 274 -6.17 20.48 -25.79
N LEU A 275 -6.32 19.17 -25.90
CA LEU A 275 -7.04 18.34 -24.94
C LEU A 275 -6.33 18.28 -23.58
N MET A 276 -5.00 18.24 -23.54
CA MET A 276 -4.23 18.34 -22.29
C MET A 276 -4.58 19.61 -21.49
N ASN A 277 -4.93 20.70 -22.17
CA ASN A 277 -5.40 21.91 -21.50
C ASN A 277 -6.80 21.80 -20.85
N ARG A 278 -7.54 20.74 -21.16
CA ARG A 278 -8.84 20.39 -20.56
C ARG A 278 -8.71 19.52 -19.32
N ILE A 279 -7.52 19.00 -19.02
CA ILE A 279 -7.20 18.45 -17.69
C ILE A 279 -7.06 19.63 -16.72
N ILE A 280 -7.78 19.58 -15.60
CA ILE A 280 -7.73 20.60 -14.55
C ILE A 280 -6.29 20.71 -14.04
N GLY A 281 -5.73 21.92 -14.10
CA GLY A 281 -4.38 22.21 -13.59
C GLY A 281 -4.42 22.70 -12.14
N ILE A 282 -3.33 22.46 -11.42
CA ILE A 282 -3.20 22.78 -9.99
C ILE A 282 -2.84 24.25 -9.74
N GLN A 283 -2.21 24.91 -10.73
CA GLN A 283 -1.51 26.19 -10.53
C GLN A 283 -2.36 27.47 -10.62
N ARG A 284 -3.70 27.42 -10.58
CA ARG A 284 -4.47 28.68 -10.65
C ARG A 284 -4.47 29.41 -9.30
N LYS A 285 -3.43 30.22 -9.09
CA LYS A 285 -3.18 31.12 -7.93
C LYS A 285 -2.73 30.43 -6.63
N MET A 286 -1.63 29.68 -6.68
CA MET A 286 -1.00 29.16 -5.46
C MET A 286 -0.02 30.17 -4.85
N ASN A 287 0.08 30.18 -3.53
CA ASN A 287 1.08 30.91 -2.77
C ASN A 287 2.49 30.46 -3.21
N PRO A 288 3.35 31.38 -3.71
CA PRO A 288 4.71 31.05 -4.13
C PRO A 288 5.53 30.32 -3.06
N HIS A 289 5.32 30.61 -1.78
CA HIS A 289 6.04 29.95 -0.69
C HIS A 289 5.69 28.46 -0.57
N ILE A 290 4.46 28.07 -0.90
CA ILE A 290 4.05 26.65 -0.92
C ILE A 290 4.69 25.94 -2.11
N VAL A 291 4.76 26.61 -3.26
CA VAL A 291 5.42 26.06 -4.46
C VAL A 291 6.91 25.86 -4.20
N GLU A 292 7.61 26.90 -3.72
CA GLU A 292 9.03 26.84 -3.36
C GLU A 292 9.32 25.78 -2.29
N LEU A 293 8.46 25.66 -1.27
CA LEU A 293 8.60 24.62 -0.25
C LEU A 293 8.55 23.25 -0.93
N VAL A 294 7.49 22.95 -1.69
CA VAL A 294 7.32 21.64 -2.34
C VAL A 294 8.48 21.33 -3.29
N GLU A 295 8.94 22.30 -4.06
CA GLU A 295 10.11 22.15 -4.93
C GLU A 295 11.37 21.79 -4.13
N SER A 296 11.62 22.49 -3.01
CA SER A 296 12.76 22.19 -2.13
C SER A 296 12.68 20.79 -1.50
N LEU A 297 11.47 20.30 -1.19
CA LEU A 297 11.27 18.96 -0.66
C LEU A 297 11.62 17.88 -1.70
N HIS A 298 11.14 18.06 -2.94
CA HIS A 298 11.47 17.17 -4.06
C HIS A 298 12.97 17.21 -4.38
N GLU A 299 13.59 18.38 -4.37
CA GLU A 299 15.03 18.53 -4.57
C GLU A 299 15.82 17.79 -3.48
N TYR A 300 15.44 17.95 -2.20
CA TYR A 300 16.09 17.24 -1.10
C TYR A 300 15.96 15.71 -1.24
N ASN A 301 14.78 15.23 -1.64
CA ASN A 301 14.55 13.80 -1.90
C ASN A 301 15.52 13.27 -2.97
N GLN A 302 15.67 13.99 -4.09
CA GLN A 302 16.53 13.60 -5.21
C GLN A 302 18.03 13.69 -4.91
N GLN A 303 18.46 14.77 -4.26
CA GLN A 303 19.88 15.07 -4.08
C GLN A 303 20.47 14.44 -2.80
N ASN A 304 19.64 14.07 -1.82
CA ASN A 304 20.10 13.58 -0.52
C ASN A 304 19.52 12.22 -0.14
N LEU A 305 18.18 12.10 -0.01
CA LEU A 305 17.57 10.87 0.50
C LEU A 305 17.76 9.67 -0.43
N ILE A 306 17.48 9.83 -1.72
CA ILE A 306 17.63 8.74 -2.70
C ILE A 306 19.10 8.29 -2.81
N PRO A 307 20.10 9.21 -2.91
CA PRO A 307 21.51 8.84 -2.85
C PRO A 307 21.89 8.11 -1.56
N SER A 308 21.51 8.63 -0.39
CA SER A 308 21.80 7.99 0.90
C SER A 308 21.14 6.61 1.01
N LEU A 309 19.95 6.43 0.45
CA LEU A 309 19.29 5.14 0.38
C LEU A 309 20.09 4.14 -0.48
N LYS A 310 20.70 4.58 -1.58
CA LYS A 310 21.59 3.75 -2.42
C LYS A 310 22.90 3.39 -1.70
N GLU A 311 23.40 4.23 -0.80
CA GLU A 311 24.62 3.96 -0.02
C GLU A 311 24.51 2.75 0.91
N VAL A 312 23.29 2.31 1.25
CA VAL A 312 23.05 1.07 1.98
C VAL A 312 23.80 -0.10 1.34
N LEU A 313 23.91 -0.12 0.00
CA LEU A 313 24.61 -1.17 -0.75
C LEU A 313 26.12 -1.23 -0.51
N ASN A 314 26.71 -0.16 0.03
CA ASN A 314 28.15 -0.06 0.29
C ASN A 314 28.53 -0.68 1.65
N ILE A 315 27.56 -1.13 2.44
CA ILE A 315 27.81 -1.78 3.73
C ILE A 315 28.54 -3.11 3.49
N GLN A 316 29.83 -3.16 3.84
CA GLN A 316 30.67 -4.35 3.81
C GLN A 316 31.11 -4.69 5.24
N SER A 317 30.42 -5.64 5.89
CA SER A 317 30.75 -6.06 7.27
C SER A 317 30.16 -7.42 7.59
N PHE A 318 30.63 -8.05 8.67
CA PHE A 318 30.05 -9.27 9.23
C PHE A 318 28.68 -9.03 9.92
N SER A 319 28.37 -7.79 10.31
CA SER A 319 27.13 -7.41 11.02
C SER A 319 26.16 -6.63 10.13
N VAL A 320 25.91 -7.17 8.93
CA VAL A 320 25.10 -6.53 7.89
C VAL A 320 23.73 -6.09 8.41
N ASP A 321 23.02 -6.97 9.14
CA ASP A 321 21.65 -6.66 9.58
C ASP A 321 21.57 -5.46 10.53
N HIS A 322 22.55 -5.31 11.42
CA HIS A 322 22.64 -4.19 12.35
C HIS A 322 22.96 -2.89 11.63
N LEU A 323 23.92 -2.91 10.71
CA LEU A 323 24.32 -1.71 9.98
C LEU A 323 23.22 -1.24 9.03
N VAL A 324 22.49 -2.17 8.40
CA VAL A 324 21.29 -1.84 7.60
C VAL A 324 20.25 -1.17 8.50
N LYS A 325 20.01 -1.71 9.70
CA LYS A 325 19.08 -1.09 10.66
C LYS A 325 19.50 0.34 11.02
N GLU A 326 20.74 0.56 11.44
CA GLU A 326 21.24 1.89 11.81
C GLU A 326 21.15 2.89 10.64
N HIS A 327 21.48 2.45 9.43
CA HIS A 327 21.39 3.30 8.24
C HIS A 327 19.93 3.68 7.93
N LEU A 328 19.00 2.73 8.05
CA LEU A 328 17.57 3.01 7.88
C LEU A 328 17.02 3.96 8.95
N GLU A 329 17.51 3.86 10.20
CA GLU A 329 17.15 4.81 11.27
C GLU A 329 17.64 6.23 10.96
N ILE A 330 18.84 6.39 10.38
CA ILE A 330 19.36 7.68 9.91
C ILE A 330 18.50 8.22 8.76
N LEU A 331 18.18 7.38 7.77
CA LEU A 331 17.31 7.77 6.65
C LEU A 331 15.92 8.22 7.11
N GLU A 332 15.32 7.49 8.08
CA GLU A 332 14.02 7.87 8.63
C GLU A 332 14.07 9.22 9.34
N LYS A 333 15.16 9.47 10.09
CA LYS A 333 15.41 10.75 10.74
C LYS A 333 15.51 11.86 9.70
N ASP A 334 16.29 11.67 8.64
CA ASP A 334 16.50 12.68 7.61
C ASP A 334 15.22 12.95 6.81
N LEU A 335 14.44 11.91 6.49
CA LEU A 335 13.10 12.04 5.91
C LEU A 335 12.19 12.88 6.81
N SER A 336 12.18 12.59 8.11
CA SER A 336 11.33 13.30 9.05
C SER A 336 11.72 14.78 9.19
N LEU A 337 13.02 15.06 9.40
CA LEU A 337 13.54 16.41 9.68
C LEU A 337 13.51 17.33 8.46
N ASN A 338 13.80 16.80 7.28
CA ASN A 338 14.01 17.61 6.09
C ASN A 338 12.81 17.56 5.12
N ILE A 339 11.88 16.62 5.32
CA ILE A 339 10.68 16.53 4.49
C ILE A 339 9.40 16.63 5.32
N LEU A 340 9.15 15.70 6.24
CA LEU A 340 7.84 15.60 6.88
C LEU A 340 7.53 16.75 7.85
N GLU A 341 8.51 17.18 8.66
CA GLU A 341 8.37 18.32 9.56
C GLU A 341 8.24 19.65 8.80
N PRO A 342 9.11 19.99 7.83
CA PRO A 342 8.94 21.19 7.01
C PRO A 342 7.62 21.20 6.23
N PHE A 343 7.20 20.04 5.71
CA PHE A 343 5.92 19.89 5.02
C PHE A 343 4.74 20.26 5.92
N LEU A 344 4.63 19.66 7.11
CA LEU A 344 3.55 19.99 8.03
C LEU A 344 3.60 21.46 8.47
N LYS A 345 4.80 22.00 8.69
CA LYS A 345 4.98 23.41 9.04
C LYS A 345 4.49 24.33 7.92
N GLY A 346 4.77 24.00 6.66
CA GLY A 346 4.25 24.73 5.50
C GLY A 346 2.73 24.63 5.38
N LEU A 347 2.19 23.42 5.55
CA LEU A 347 0.75 23.17 5.53
C LEU A 347 0.00 24.03 6.55
N LYS A 348 0.56 24.17 7.77
CA LYS A 348 -0.06 24.95 8.86
C LYS A 348 0.06 26.46 8.67
N ASN A 349 1.19 26.95 8.15
CA ASN A 349 1.53 28.37 8.22
C ASN A 349 1.43 29.12 6.89
N SER A 350 1.41 28.41 5.76
CA SER A 350 1.56 29.00 4.43
C SER A 350 0.38 28.74 3.50
N VAL A 351 -0.46 27.75 3.80
CA VAL A 351 -1.68 27.46 3.03
C VAL A 351 -2.83 28.39 3.45
N GLN A 352 -3.49 28.96 2.45
CA GLN A 352 -4.59 29.92 2.58
C GLN A 352 -5.87 29.47 1.85
N HIS A 353 -5.75 28.56 0.88
CA HIS A 353 -6.86 28.10 0.05
C HIS A 353 -6.90 26.57 -0.08
N THR A 354 -8.10 26.03 -0.34
CA THR A 354 -8.30 24.59 -0.51
C THR A 354 -7.47 24.00 -1.64
N ASP A 355 -7.32 24.71 -2.76
CA ASP A 355 -6.50 24.24 -3.90
C ASP A 355 -5.02 24.01 -3.53
N GLU A 356 -4.50 24.75 -2.53
CA GLU A 356 -3.12 24.59 -2.06
C GLU A 356 -2.97 23.39 -1.11
N LEU A 357 -4.01 23.09 -0.32
CA LEU A 357 -4.07 21.86 0.46
C LEU A 357 -3.98 20.64 -0.47
N GLU A 358 -4.68 20.72 -1.59
CA GLU A 358 -4.68 19.69 -2.62
C GLU A 358 -3.33 19.55 -3.31
N TYR A 359 -2.71 20.67 -3.69
CA TYR A 359 -1.35 20.68 -4.21
C TYR A 359 -0.37 20.02 -3.23
N CYS A 360 -0.44 20.35 -1.94
CA CYS A 360 0.40 19.75 -0.91
C CYS A 360 0.18 18.24 -0.79
N TYR A 361 -1.08 17.79 -0.77
CA TYR A 361 -1.43 16.37 -0.66
C TYR A 361 -0.85 15.53 -1.80
N LEU A 362 -1.05 15.97 -3.04
CA LEU A 362 -0.58 15.25 -4.22
C LEU A 362 0.95 15.20 -4.27
N ASN A 363 1.61 16.29 -3.91
CA ASN A 363 3.07 16.36 -3.94
C ASN A 363 3.74 15.51 -2.86
N ILE A 364 3.19 15.44 -1.64
CA ILE A 364 3.74 14.57 -0.61
C ILE A 364 3.53 13.09 -0.96
N LEU A 365 2.38 12.73 -1.52
CA LEU A 365 2.14 11.37 -2.01
C LEU A 365 3.16 10.99 -3.09
N ARG A 366 3.37 11.86 -4.09
CA ARG A 366 4.33 11.65 -5.17
C ARG A 366 5.74 11.43 -4.63
N LEU A 367 6.18 12.29 -3.71
CA LEU A 367 7.51 12.23 -3.11
C LEU A 367 7.73 10.90 -2.37
N ILE A 368 6.79 10.51 -1.51
CA ILE A 368 6.92 9.28 -0.71
C ILE A 368 6.80 8.04 -1.59
N ASN A 369 5.94 8.04 -2.61
CA ASN A 369 5.86 6.96 -3.60
C ASN A 369 7.16 6.78 -4.36
N GLU A 370 7.80 7.87 -4.78
CA GLU A 370 9.10 7.82 -5.44
C GLU A 370 10.18 7.23 -4.53
N PHE A 371 10.25 7.67 -3.27
CA PHE A 371 11.20 7.13 -2.30
C PHE A 371 10.96 5.62 -2.05
N LEU A 372 9.70 5.22 -1.91
CA LEU A 372 9.29 3.83 -1.77
C LEU A 372 9.67 2.98 -2.99
N HIS A 373 9.50 3.52 -4.20
CA HIS A 373 9.90 2.85 -5.43
C HIS A 373 11.41 2.58 -5.47
N GLN A 374 12.24 3.57 -5.09
CA GLN A 374 13.69 3.39 -5.00
C GLN A 374 14.08 2.33 -3.95
N LEU A 375 13.39 2.31 -2.80
CA LEU A 375 13.60 1.27 -1.78
C LEU A 375 13.25 -0.13 -2.31
N GLU A 376 12.18 -0.27 -3.09
CA GLU A 376 11.79 -1.55 -3.68
C GLU A 376 12.78 -2.03 -4.75
N ILE A 377 13.40 -1.10 -5.51
CA ILE A 377 14.54 -1.40 -6.40
C ILE A 377 15.69 -2.01 -5.60
N LEU A 378 16.08 -1.37 -4.51
CA LEU A 378 17.24 -1.77 -3.70
C LEU A 378 16.98 -3.05 -2.91
N SER A 379 15.72 -3.29 -2.50
CA SER A 379 15.26 -4.50 -1.83
C SER A 379 15.47 -5.79 -2.65
N GLN A 380 15.99 -5.69 -3.87
CA GLN A 380 16.38 -6.84 -4.69
C GLN A 380 17.78 -7.33 -4.48
N GLN A 381 18.62 -6.53 -3.84
CA GLN A 381 19.91 -7.00 -3.39
C GLN A 381 19.67 -7.98 -2.24
N PRO A 382 20.29 -9.16 -2.23
CA PRO A 382 20.04 -10.17 -1.20
C PRO A 382 20.24 -9.65 0.23
N MET A 383 21.16 -8.71 0.40
CA MET A 383 21.37 -8.01 1.66
C MET A 383 20.10 -7.34 2.21
N LEU A 384 19.23 -6.82 1.35
CA LEU A 384 18.00 -6.14 1.74
C LEU A 384 16.76 -7.03 1.58
N GLN A 385 16.76 -7.93 0.60
CA GLN A 385 15.64 -8.83 0.32
C GLN A 385 15.27 -9.68 1.53
N PHE A 386 16.26 -10.17 2.27
CA PHE A 386 16.08 -11.04 3.43
C PHE A 386 16.20 -10.30 4.77
N ASN A 387 16.50 -9.00 4.74
CA ASN A 387 16.65 -8.22 5.96
C ASN A 387 15.29 -7.78 6.50
N GLN A 388 14.99 -8.18 7.74
CA GLN A 388 13.72 -7.86 8.39
C GLN A 388 13.52 -6.34 8.57
N HIS A 389 14.58 -5.59 8.89
CA HIS A 389 14.48 -4.14 9.11
C HIS A 389 14.13 -3.39 7.83
N ALA A 390 14.76 -3.73 6.70
CA ALA A 390 14.41 -3.17 5.39
C ALA A 390 12.95 -3.45 5.02
N ARG A 391 12.47 -4.68 5.26
CA ARG A 391 11.08 -5.05 5.03
C ARG A 391 10.10 -4.26 5.90
N LEU A 392 10.39 -4.11 7.20
CA LEU A 392 9.53 -3.35 8.12
C LEU A 392 9.53 -1.86 7.80
N PHE A 393 10.68 -1.28 7.45
CA PHE A 393 10.79 0.10 7.00
C PHE A 393 9.91 0.35 5.76
N LYS A 394 9.94 -0.57 4.79
CA LYS A 394 9.04 -0.53 3.62
C LYS A 394 7.56 -0.55 4.02
N TYR A 395 7.18 -1.42 4.94
CA TYR A 395 5.79 -1.52 5.41
C TYR A 395 5.33 -0.24 6.09
N ARG A 396 6.20 0.45 6.83
CA ARG A 396 5.91 1.76 7.44
C ARG A 396 5.68 2.84 6.38
N LEU A 397 6.46 2.88 5.30
CA LEU A 397 6.23 3.82 4.18
C LEU A 397 4.89 3.56 3.47
N ILE A 398 4.57 2.30 3.19
CA ILE A 398 3.28 1.92 2.60
C ILE A 398 2.12 2.32 3.54
N ALA A 399 2.27 2.06 4.84
CA ALA A 399 1.30 2.47 5.85
C ALA A 399 1.13 3.99 5.92
N TYR A 400 2.22 4.74 5.79
CA TYR A 400 2.20 6.20 5.82
C TYR A 400 1.33 6.77 4.70
N LEU A 401 1.52 6.28 3.47
CA LEU A 401 0.69 6.66 2.32
C LEU A 401 -0.79 6.37 2.58
N LYS A 402 -1.12 5.18 3.13
CA LYS A 402 -2.52 4.85 3.43
C LYS A 402 -3.11 5.72 4.54
N LEU A 403 -2.35 5.99 5.60
CA LEU A 403 -2.81 6.82 6.70
C LEU A 403 -2.98 8.29 6.29
N LEU A 404 -2.14 8.80 5.37
CA LEU A 404 -2.35 10.12 4.75
C LEU A 404 -3.68 10.18 3.98
N GLU A 405 -4.02 9.13 3.23
CA GLU A 405 -5.28 9.03 2.50
C GLU A 405 -6.48 8.95 3.45
N GLN A 406 -6.42 8.07 4.47
CA GLN A 406 -7.48 7.90 5.47
C GLN A 406 -7.74 9.20 6.24
N ARG A 407 -6.66 9.85 6.70
CA ARG A 407 -6.72 11.06 7.52
C ARG A 407 -6.72 12.36 6.72
N ARG A 408 -6.97 12.30 5.42
CA ARG A 408 -6.85 13.46 4.53
C ARG A 408 -7.68 14.64 5.02
N ALA A 409 -8.92 14.39 5.42
CA ALA A 409 -9.85 15.41 5.91
C ALA A 409 -9.45 16.01 7.27
N GLN A 410 -8.52 15.40 8.01
CA GLN A 410 -8.02 15.88 9.29
C GLN A 410 -6.64 16.55 9.15
N ILE A 411 -5.86 16.15 8.15
CA ILE A 411 -4.52 16.68 7.90
C ILE A 411 -4.58 17.91 7.01
N PHE A 412 -5.30 17.80 5.89
CA PHE A 412 -5.36 18.82 4.84
C PHE A 412 -6.56 19.71 5.09
N VAL A 413 -6.44 20.57 6.11
CA VAL A 413 -7.46 21.55 6.48
C VAL A 413 -6.80 22.90 6.76
N ILE A 414 -7.53 23.99 6.51
CA ILE A 414 -7.06 25.31 6.89
C ILE A 414 -7.32 25.47 8.40
N PHE A 415 -6.25 25.57 9.18
CA PHE A 415 -6.34 25.63 10.63
C PHE A 415 -6.83 27.01 11.08
N HIS A 416 -8.13 27.09 11.37
CA HIS A 416 -8.75 28.28 11.96
C HIS A 416 -9.03 28.15 13.46
N ASP A 417 -9.10 26.90 13.95
CA ASP A 417 -9.43 26.58 15.33
C ASP A 417 -8.32 25.72 15.96
N GLU A 418 -7.63 26.29 16.94
CA GLU A 418 -6.56 25.62 17.68
C GLU A 418 -7.11 24.46 18.54
N PHE A 419 -8.35 24.55 19.02
CA PHE A 419 -8.96 23.49 19.83
C PHE A 419 -9.19 22.22 18.99
N LEU A 420 -9.77 22.37 17.80
CA LEU A 420 -9.99 21.25 16.88
C LEU A 420 -8.66 20.59 16.49
N TYR A 421 -7.62 21.39 16.27
CA TYR A 421 -6.27 20.86 16.00
C TYR A 421 -5.73 20.02 17.15
N GLN A 422 -5.86 20.51 18.40
CA GLN A 422 -5.42 19.75 19.58
C GLN A 422 -6.20 18.44 19.74
N GLN A 423 -7.50 18.42 19.43
CA GLN A 423 -8.29 17.20 19.45
C GLN A 423 -7.76 16.17 18.44
N GLN A 424 -7.40 16.61 17.23
CA GLN A 424 -6.80 15.74 16.20
C GLN A 424 -5.43 15.20 16.64
N LEU A 425 -4.60 16.01 17.29
CA LEU A 425 -3.32 15.56 17.87
C LEU A 425 -3.52 14.48 18.94
N GLN A 426 -4.51 14.66 19.81
CA GLN A 426 -4.84 13.66 20.83
C GLN A 426 -5.35 12.36 20.18
N ALA A 427 -6.19 12.45 19.15
CA ALA A 427 -6.70 11.27 18.44
C ALA A 427 -5.57 10.41 17.82
N VAL A 428 -4.51 11.04 17.28
CA VAL A 428 -3.32 10.30 16.75
C VAL A 428 -2.65 9.46 17.83
N SER A 429 -2.44 10.07 19.00
CA SER A 429 -1.61 9.49 20.06
C SER A 429 -2.38 8.57 21.01
N ALA A 430 -3.69 8.72 21.11
CA ALA A 430 -4.54 7.96 22.03
C ALA A 430 -4.43 6.43 21.88
N PRO A 431 -4.46 5.83 20.67
CA PRO A 431 -4.45 4.37 20.53
C PRO A 431 -3.15 3.74 21.03
N THR A 432 -2.00 4.33 20.69
CA THR A 432 -0.68 3.81 21.10
C THR A 432 -0.44 4.05 22.59
N GLN A 433 -0.95 5.15 23.14
CA GLN A 433 -0.94 5.40 24.58
C GLN A 433 -1.82 4.41 25.35
N GLU A 434 -3.03 4.09 24.87
CA GLU A 434 -3.91 3.09 25.48
C GLU A 434 -3.25 1.70 25.48
N ILE A 435 -2.62 1.29 24.38
CA ILE A 435 -1.86 0.03 24.31
C ILE A 435 -0.70 0.04 25.31
N ARG A 436 0.03 1.14 25.42
CA ARG A 436 1.16 1.28 26.34
C ARG A 436 0.71 1.14 27.80
N GLU A 437 -0.38 1.80 28.18
CA GLU A 437 -0.95 1.72 29.53
C GLU A 437 -1.45 0.31 29.86
N LEU A 438 -2.15 -0.32 28.91
CA LEU A 438 -2.58 -1.72 29.00
C LEU A 438 -1.41 -2.66 29.26
N LEU A 439 -0.33 -2.55 28.46
CA LEU A 439 0.84 -3.42 28.58
C LEU A 439 1.62 -3.15 29.87
N ASN A 440 1.78 -1.89 30.28
CA ASN A 440 2.43 -1.56 31.55
C ASN A 440 1.68 -2.17 32.75
N SER A 441 0.36 -2.04 32.77
CA SER A 441 -0.49 -2.62 33.83
C SER A 441 -0.36 -4.15 33.87
N ALA A 442 -0.44 -4.79 32.70
CA ALA A 442 -0.31 -6.24 32.58
C ALA A 442 1.09 -6.75 32.95
N MET A 443 2.14 -6.00 32.63
CA MET A 443 3.52 -6.31 33.03
C MET A 443 3.70 -6.29 34.55
N GLU A 444 3.14 -5.31 35.23
CA GLU A 444 3.18 -5.23 36.69
C GLU A 444 2.37 -6.37 37.33
N GLN A 445 1.17 -6.65 36.81
CA GLN A 445 0.35 -7.78 37.26
C GLN A 445 1.07 -9.13 37.07
N THR A 446 1.70 -9.34 35.91
CA THR A 446 2.50 -10.52 35.60
C THR A 446 3.65 -10.68 36.60
N ARG A 447 4.34 -9.58 36.94
CA ARG A 447 5.44 -9.58 37.91
C ARG A 447 4.97 -10.00 39.30
N GLN A 448 3.82 -9.49 39.76
CA GLN A 448 3.23 -9.84 41.05
C GLN A 448 2.81 -11.32 41.11
N ILE A 449 2.17 -11.82 40.05
CA ILE A 449 1.79 -13.24 39.95
C ILE A 449 3.03 -14.14 39.98
N GLN A 450 4.08 -13.81 39.21
CA GLN A 450 5.33 -14.57 39.19
C GLN A 450 6.04 -14.58 40.54
N GLN A 451 6.03 -13.46 41.28
CA GLN A 451 6.56 -13.41 42.65
C GLN A 451 5.77 -14.34 43.58
N HIS A 452 4.44 -14.37 43.47
CA HIS A 452 3.61 -15.26 44.28
C HIS A 452 3.85 -16.75 43.96
N ILE A 453 4.01 -17.10 42.68
CA ILE A 453 4.38 -18.46 42.27
C ILE A 453 5.72 -18.86 42.90
N ARG A 454 6.77 -18.03 42.76
CA ARG A 454 8.09 -18.31 43.34
C ARG A 454 8.05 -18.46 44.86
N GLN A 455 7.20 -17.70 45.54
CA GLN A 455 7.01 -17.84 46.98
C GLN A 455 6.40 -19.21 47.33
N LEU A 456 5.32 -19.62 46.64
CA LEU A 456 4.67 -20.92 46.86
C LEU A 456 5.62 -22.09 46.53
N GLU A 457 6.42 -21.98 45.46
CA GLU A 457 7.43 -22.98 45.09
C GLU A 457 8.52 -23.13 46.16
N ARG A 458 9.01 -22.01 46.72
CA ARG A 458 9.96 -22.03 47.84
C ARG A 458 9.35 -22.63 49.11
N GLU A 459 8.09 -22.33 49.40
CA GLU A 459 7.37 -22.91 50.54
C GLU A 459 7.18 -24.42 50.38
N MET A 460 6.98 -24.92 49.16
CA MET A 460 6.95 -26.37 48.87
C MET A 460 8.33 -27.02 49.06
N GLN A 461 9.40 -26.44 48.51
CA GLN A 461 10.77 -26.97 48.63
C GLN A 461 11.30 -26.96 50.07
N ASN A 462 11.01 -25.90 50.84
CA ASN A 462 11.42 -25.82 52.24
C ASN A 462 10.65 -26.81 53.14
N ALA A 463 9.45 -27.24 52.74
CA ALA A 463 8.67 -28.22 53.47
C ALA A 463 9.17 -29.66 53.29
N GLU A 464 9.78 -30.01 52.14
CA GLU A 464 10.37 -31.34 51.87
C GLU A 464 11.56 -31.69 52.79
N ASN A 465 12.21 -30.71 53.39
CA ASN A 465 13.33 -30.91 54.32
C ASN A 465 12.91 -31.22 55.78
N SER A 466 11.62 -31.39 56.07
CA SER A 466 11.11 -31.59 57.44
C SER A 466 10.18 -32.81 57.58
N SER A 467 10.51 -33.68 58.54
CA SER A 467 9.89 -34.99 58.79
C SER A 467 8.48 -34.90 59.42
N PHE A 468 7.44 -34.56 58.65
CA PHE A 468 6.03 -34.53 59.09
C PHE A 468 5.01 -34.99 58.01
N LEU A 469 5.21 -36.20 57.50
CA LEU A 469 4.63 -36.80 56.28
C LEU A 469 3.09 -36.97 56.15
N LYS A 470 2.22 -36.48 57.06
CA LYS A 470 0.74 -36.66 56.91
C LYS A 470 -0.11 -35.38 56.82
N ARG A 471 0.39 -34.22 57.27
CA ARG A 471 -0.24 -32.91 57.01
C ARG A 471 0.31 -32.24 55.72
N LEU A 472 1.39 -32.80 55.17
CA LEU A 472 2.13 -32.25 54.04
C LEU A 472 1.45 -32.48 52.67
N PHE A 473 0.91 -33.68 52.41
CA PHE A 473 0.33 -34.01 51.10
C PHE A 473 -0.86 -33.11 50.72
N LYS A 474 -1.76 -32.78 51.66
CA LYS A 474 -2.89 -31.86 51.38
C LYS A 474 -2.46 -30.41 51.15
N LYS A 475 -1.33 -29.98 51.73
CA LYS A 475 -0.81 -28.60 51.61
C LYS A 475 -0.01 -28.44 50.31
N SER A 476 0.78 -29.44 49.93
CA SER A 476 1.49 -29.46 48.64
C SER A 476 0.51 -29.55 47.47
N GLU A 477 -0.52 -30.40 47.53
CA GLU A 477 -1.59 -30.45 46.52
C GLU A 477 -2.33 -29.11 46.40
N HIS A 478 -2.61 -28.44 47.53
CA HIS A 478 -3.26 -27.13 47.50
C HIS A 478 -2.36 -26.03 46.92
N HIS A 479 -1.07 -26.04 47.24
CA HIS A 479 -0.09 -25.12 46.66
C HIS A 479 0.09 -25.38 45.16
N GLU A 480 0.12 -26.65 44.72
CA GLU A 480 0.21 -27.03 43.31
C GLU A 480 -1.03 -26.59 42.52
N LEU A 481 -2.23 -26.81 43.06
CA LEU A 481 -3.47 -26.28 42.48
C LEU A 481 -3.43 -24.76 42.35
N LYS A 482 -2.96 -24.05 43.38
CA LYS A 482 -2.86 -22.58 43.37
C LYS A 482 -1.80 -22.09 42.38
N ILE A 483 -0.66 -22.77 42.26
CA ILE A 483 0.35 -22.47 41.23
C ILE A 483 -0.23 -22.66 39.84
N ASN A 484 -0.99 -23.74 39.60
CA ASN A 484 -1.64 -23.98 38.30
C ASN A 484 -2.70 -22.91 37.98
N GLN A 485 -3.49 -22.47 38.96
CA GLN A 485 -4.41 -21.34 38.80
C GLN A 485 -3.65 -20.05 38.46
N LEU A 486 -2.57 -19.74 39.17
CA LEU A 486 -1.74 -18.54 38.88
C LEU A 486 -1.10 -18.61 37.49
N LYS A 487 -0.66 -19.79 37.03
CA LYS A 487 -0.17 -20.00 35.66
C LYS A 487 -1.27 -19.76 34.62
N GLN A 488 -2.51 -20.17 34.89
CA GLN A 488 -3.65 -19.84 34.03
C GLN A 488 -3.93 -18.34 34.03
N ASN A 489 -3.89 -17.67 35.18
CA ASN A 489 -4.05 -16.21 35.23
C ASN A 489 -3.01 -15.46 34.39
N LEU A 490 -1.77 -15.96 34.31
CA LEU A 490 -0.75 -15.39 33.41
C LEU A 490 -1.15 -15.49 31.93
N ILE A 491 -1.75 -16.62 31.53
CA ILE A 491 -2.27 -16.84 30.18
C ILE A 491 -3.46 -15.90 29.92
N GLU A 492 -4.38 -15.78 30.87
CA GLU A 492 -5.55 -14.90 30.75
C GLU A 492 -5.16 -13.43 30.61
N VAL A 493 -4.19 -12.94 31.40
CA VAL A 493 -3.67 -11.56 31.29
C VAL A 493 -3.07 -11.33 29.90
N ARG A 494 -2.25 -12.27 29.42
CA ARG A 494 -1.64 -12.22 28.09
C ARG A 494 -2.71 -12.18 27.00
N ASP A 495 -3.67 -13.09 27.04
CA ASP A 495 -4.72 -13.23 26.04
C ASP A 495 -5.67 -12.01 26.06
N HIS A 496 -5.93 -11.43 27.23
CA HIS A 496 -6.66 -10.18 27.37
C HIS A 496 -5.94 -9.03 26.65
N CYS A 497 -4.64 -8.85 26.88
CA CYS A 497 -3.84 -7.85 26.20
C CYS A 497 -3.86 -8.05 24.68
N TYR A 498 -3.69 -9.29 24.22
CA TYR A 498 -3.73 -9.64 22.81
C TYR A 498 -5.03 -9.18 22.13
N LEU A 499 -6.17 -9.56 22.70
CA LEU A 499 -7.49 -9.23 22.15
C LEU A 499 -7.78 -7.73 22.23
N LYS A 500 -7.36 -7.08 23.31
CA LYS A 500 -7.59 -5.65 23.52
C LYS A 500 -6.77 -4.81 22.56
N ILE A 501 -5.54 -5.20 22.19
CA ILE A 501 -4.77 -4.52 21.12
C ILE A 501 -5.53 -4.55 19.79
N ILE A 502 -6.08 -5.71 19.42
CA ILE A 502 -6.90 -5.84 18.20
C ILE A 502 -8.13 -4.93 18.29
N ALA A 503 -8.81 -4.88 19.43
CA ALA A 503 -9.97 -4.02 19.63
C ALA A 503 -9.62 -2.52 19.54
N ILE A 504 -8.50 -2.09 20.11
CA ILE A 504 -8.02 -0.70 20.03
C ILE A 504 -7.77 -0.31 18.58
N GLN A 505 -7.11 -1.17 17.81
CA GLN A 505 -6.87 -0.95 16.38
C GLN A 505 -8.17 -0.74 15.61
N LYS A 506 -9.21 -1.55 15.86
CA LYS A 506 -10.52 -1.40 15.21
C LYS A 506 -11.23 -0.10 15.54
N LEU A 507 -11.18 0.30 16.81
CA LEU A 507 -11.79 1.56 17.26
C LEU A 507 -11.06 2.79 16.68
N ALA A 508 -9.77 2.65 16.40
CA ALA A 508 -8.92 3.67 15.80
C ALA A 508 -8.79 3.51 14.27
N ALA A 509 -9.91 3.33 13.56
CA ALA A 509 -9.91 3.03 12.11
C ALA A 509 -9.37 4.17 11.23
N GLN A 510 -9.39 5.42 11.74
CA GLN A 510 -8.82 6.59 11.05
C GLN A 510 -7.32 6.73 11.36
N GLU A 511 -6.88 6.28 12.53
CA GLU A 511 -5.52 6.46 13.05
C GLU A 511 -4.66 5.22 12.93
N SER A 512 -5.22 4.13 12.42
CA SER A 512 -4.51 2.88 12.25
C SER A 512 -4.97 2.09 11.02
N VAL A 513 -4.10 1.20 10.56
CA VAL A 513 -4.36 0.33 9.42
C VAL A 513 -3.83 -1.08 9.68
N TYR A 514 -4.64 -2.08 9.35
CA TYR A 514 -4.22 -3.47 9.22
C TYR A 514 -3.76 -3.72 7.77
N LEU A 515 -2.46 -3.91 7.59
CA LEU A 515 -1.85 -3.86 6.25
C LEU A 515 -2.32 -4.99 5.33
N GLU A 516 -2.46 -6.20 5.86
CA GLU A 516 -2.89 -7.37 5.10
C GLU A 516 -4.36 -7.25 4.65
N ALA A 517 -5.26 -6.82 5.54
CA ALA A 517 -6.68 -6.65 5.21
C ALA A 517 -6.93 -5.59 4.13
N LYS A 518 -6.08 -4.56 4.05
CA LYS A 518 -6.16 -3.54 3.00
C LYS A 518 -5.36 -3.90 1.74
N ASN A 519 -4.86 -5.13 1.63
CA ASN A 519 -4.02 -5.60 0.52
C ASN A 519 -2.80 -4.69 0.24
N LEU A 520 -2.29 -4.04 1.28
CA LEU A 520 -1.15 -3.13 1.18
C LEU A 520 0.17 -3.92 1.13
N ILE A 521 0.20 -5.04 1.84
CA ILE A 521 1.30 -5.98 1.85
C ILE A 521 0.76 -7.38 1.53
N PRO A 522 1.55 -8.21 0.83
CA PRO A 522 1.15 -9.57 0.53
C PRO A 522 1.08 -10.41 1.81
N VAL A 523 0.10 -11.32 1.89
CA VAL A 523 -0.01 -12.33 2.96
C VAL A 523 1.06 -13.41 2.72
N ILE A 524 2.34 -13.04 2.85
CA ILE A 524 3.48 -13.96 2.68
C ILE A 524 3.72 -14.74 3.96
N ASP A 525 3.48 -14.12 5.11
CA ASP A 525 3.68 -14.71 6.43
C ASP A 525 2.34 -14.77 7.16
N SER A 526 1.59 -15.86 6.96
CA SER A 526 0.29 -16.10 7.60
C SER A 526 0.39 -16.28 9.13
N LYS A 527 1.52 -15.93 9.75
CA LYS A 527 1.80 -16.08 11.18
C LYS A 527 1.85 -14.75 11.93
N VAL A 528 1.85 -13.61 11.25
CA VAL A 528 1.98 -12.29 11.88
C VAL A 528 1.04 -11.29 11.21
N ARG A 529 0.37 -10.48 12.02
CA ARG A 529 -0.44 -9.32 11.62
C ARG A 529 0.38 -8.06 11.76
N HIS A 530 0.25 -7.14 10.81
CA HIS A 530 0.94 -5.86 10.84
C HIS A 530 -0.06 -4.72 11.03
N TYR A 531 -0.06 -4.15 12.24
CA TYR A 531 -0.87 -2.98 12.58
C TYR A 531 0.01 -1.74 12.59
N ALA A 532 -0.28 -0.78 11.72
CA ALA A 532 0.41 0.50 11.70
C ALA A 532 -0.48 1.58 12.32
N PHE A 533 0.10 2.41 13.20
CA PHE A 533 -0.58 3.53 13.85
C PHE A 533 0.08 4.85 13.43
N ALA A 534 -0.73 5.85 13.10
CA ALA A 534 -0.25 7.19 12.77
C ALA A 534 0.66 7.73 13.89
N ASN A 535 1.73 8.43 13.51
CA ASN A 535 2.76 8.88 14.43
C ASN A 535 3.23 10.30 14.09
N GLY A 536 3.82 10.99 15.07
CA GLY A 536 4.24 12.38 14.94
C GLY A 536 3.08 13.38 15.04
N GLU A 537 3.40 14.65 14.77
CA GLU A 537 2.42 15.73 14.84
C GLU A 537 1.34 15.54 13.76
N ASN A 538 0.09 15.48 14.19
CA ASN A 538 -1.12 15.15 13.42
C ASN A 538 -1.01 13.86 12.55
N GLY A 539 -0.09 12.95 12.91
CA GLY A 539 0.16 11.73 12.14
C GLY A 539 1.04 11.93 10.89
N VAL A 540 1.69 13.10 10.73
CA VAL A 540 2.41 13.48 9.51
C VAL A 540 3.93 13.46 9.70
N THR A 541 4.46 13.94 10.83
CA THR A 541 5.90 14.25 10.93
C THR A 541 6.81 13.06 11.18
N ARG A 542 6.26 11.85 11.30
CA ARG A 542 7.00 10.59 11.52
C ARG A 542 6.35 9.46 10.72
N LEU A 543 7.15 8.45 10.39
CA LEU A 543 6.59 7.21 9.85
C LEU A 543 5.74 6.49 10.92
N PRO A 544 4.67 5.78 10.51
CA PRO A 544 3.74 5.12 11.42
C PRO A 544 4.44 4.11 12.31
N LEU A 545 3.96 3.97 13.56
CA LEU A 545 4.42 2.92 14.46
C LEU A 545 3.87 1.57 13.99
N LEU A 546 4.75 0.62 13.67
CA LEU A 546 4.36 -0.71 13.23
C LEU A 546 4.42 -1.71 14.39
N ILE A 547 3.27 -2.23 14.78
CA ILE A 547 3.13 -3.33 15.75
C ILE A 547 2.94 -4.64 15.01
N GLN A 548 3.84 -5.59 15.28
CA GLN A 548 3.75 -6.96 14.79
C GLN A 548 3.04 -7.82 15.85
N LEU A 549 1.87 -8.36 15.50
CA LEU A 549 1.09 -9.22 16.40
C LEU A 549 1.06 -10.66 15.84
N PRO A 550 1.61 -11.67 16.53
CA PRO A 550 1.59 -13.04 16.02
C PRO A 550 0.16 -13.60 15.95
N GLU A 551 -0.16 -14.43 14.97
CA GLU A 551 -1.45 -15.14 14.88
C GLU A 551 -1.58 -16.19 15.99
N ASP A 552 -0.48 -16.87 16.32
CA ASP A 552 -0.44 -17.74 17.51
C ASP A 552 -0.31 -16.88 18.78
N ARG A 553 -1.38 -16.86 19.57
CA ARG A 553 -1.44 -16.16 20.87
C ARG A 553 -0.35 -16.62 21.83
N ASN A 554 0.13 -17.86 21.71
CA ASN A 554 1.21 -18.33 22.57
C ASN A 554 2.56 -17.69 22.29
N SER A 555 2.73 -17.20 21.07
CA SER A 555 3.93 -16.49 20.63
C SER A 555 3.89 -14.98 20.96
N PHE A 556 2.79 -14.48 21.53
CA PHE A 556 2.62 -13.06 21.87
C PHE A 556 3.54 -12.63 23.03
N ASN A 557 4.37 -11.62 22.76
CA ASN A 557 5.31 -11.06 23.71
C ASN A 557 4.99 -9.60 24.05
N MET A 558 4.38 -9.39 25.22
CA MET A 558 4.04 -8.06 25.75
C MET A 558 5.24 -7.13 25.88
N GLN A 559 6.39 -7.66 26.34
CA GLN A 559 7.60 -6.88 26.59
C GLN A 559 8.16 -6.32 25.28
N SER A 560 8.21 -7.13 24.22
CA SER A 560 8.73 -6.70 22.91
C SER A 560 7.93 -5.54 22.34
N ILE A 561 6.59 -5.59 22.42
CA ILE A 561 5.71 -4.53 21.92
C ILE A 561 5.86 -3.27 22.79
N LEU A 562 5.91 -3.43 24.11
CA LEU A 562 6.11 -2.31 25.02
C LEU A 562 7.46 -1.61 24.80
N MET A 563 8.52 -2.36 24.50
CA MET A 563 9.82 -1.78 24.13
C MET A 563 9.76 -1.00 22.83
N ALA A 564 9.05 -1.49 21.80
CA ALA A 564 8.86 -0.75 20.56
C ALA A 564 8.09 0.57 20.78
N LEU A 565 7.00 0.52 21.55
CA LEU A 565 6.22 1.71 21.93
C LEU A 565 7.05 2.75 22.70
N ASN A 566 7.87 2.30 23.64
CA ASN A 566 8.71 3.19 24.45
C ASN A 566 9.87 3.80 23.66
N TYR A 567 10.50 3.04 22.74
CA TYR A 567 11.56 3.56 21.89
C TYR A 567 11.05 4.72 21.03
N GLU A 568 9.88 4.55 20.41
CA GLU A 568 9.25 5.57 19.57
C GLU A 568 8.78 6.79 20.38
N PHE A 569 8.25 6.57 21.60
CA PHE A 569 7.93 7.68 22.51
C PHE A 569 9.17 8.52 22.89
N LEU A 570 10.33 7.87 23.08
CA LEU A 570 11.59 8.57 23.37
C LEU A 570 12.07 9.39 22.15
N LEU A 571 11.89 8.87 20.94
CA LEU A 571 12.20 9.58 19.71
C LEU A 571 11.23 10.73 19.43
N SER A 572 9.96 10.63 19.83
CA SER A 572 9.00 11.73 19.71
C SER A 572 9.19 12.82 20.77
N ALA A 573 9.65 12.45 21.97
CA ALA A 573 9.90 13.38 23.08
C ALA A 573 11.21 14.19 22.90
N LYS A 574 12.19 13.64 22.17
CA LYS A 574 13.36 14.41 21.72
C LYS A 574 12.95 15.21 20.49
N SER A 575 12.86 16.53 20.61
CA SER A 575 12.96 17.37 19.41
C SER A 575 14.31 17.07 18.77
N TRP A 576 14.31 16.53 17.56
CA TRP A 576 15.53 16.15 16.86
C TRP A 576 16.41 17.37 16.49
N GLY A 577 15.96 18.59 16.83
CA GLY A 577 16.61 19.87 16.57
C GLY A 577 17.52 20.44 17.66
N LEU A 578 17.95 19.67 18.68
CA LEU A 578 18.95 20.15 19.65
C LEU A 578 20.02 19.09 19.97
N SER A 579 20.85 18.73 18.99
CA SER A 579 22.24 18.37 19.28
C SER A 579 23.14 18.56 18.07
N GLN A 580 23.93 19.65 18.09
CA GLN A 580 25.36 19.69 17.75
C GLN A 580 25.77 21.13 17.35
N LYS A 581 26.03 21.96 18.36
CA LYS A 581 27.19 22.84 18.37
C LYS A 581 27.81 22.77 19.76
N ALA A 582 28.87 21.99 19.87
CA ALA A 582 29.94 22.15 20.85
C ALA A 582 31.25 21.91 20.08
#